data_AF-A0A5P2MCF6-F1
#
_entry.id   AF-A0A5P2MCF6-F1
#
_cell.length_a   1.000
_cell.length_b   1.000
_cell.length_c   1.000
_cell.angle_alpha   90.00
_cell.angle_beta   90.00
_cell.angle_gamma   90.00
#
_symmetry.space_group_name_H-M   'P 1'
#
loop_
_entity.id
_entity.type
_entity.pdbx_description
1 polymer ?
#
loop_
_entity_poly.entity_id
_entity_poly.type
_entity_poly.pdbx_seq_one_letter_code
_entity_poly.pdbx_strand_id
1 'polypeptide(L)'
;MKAGIMTALIALCLPVTVFATSLRLSSEIDLLVLDGKKVSSSLLRGADSIELENGRHQLVFRVEKTLRLSSHEERLYISPPLVISFDTQLVSQVNFHLPRLNNERDASHFDDAPRVELLDGDAMPIPVKLDILSITSTAKIVDYEMETERYNKAAKHASLPQFATMMADDSSLLSGVSELDRVPPQSQTLTEQRLKFWFEQADAQTRSNFLQWAQKQPSS
;
A
#
# COMPACT_ATOMS: atom_id res chain seq x y z
N MET A 1 -39.08 -55.48 1.98
CA MET A 1 -38.97 -54.25 2.80
C MET A 1 -37.64 -53.58 2.48
N LYS A 2 -37.71 -52.33 2.01
CA LYS A 2 -36.73 -51.23 2.09
C LYS A 2 -35.31 -51.44 1.52
N ALA A 3 -35.13 -51.05 0.25
CA ALA A 3 -33.84 -50.66 -0.29
C ALA A 3 -33.51 -49.24 0.20
N GLY A 4 -32.41 -49.09 0.93
CA GLY A 4 -31.91 -47.80 1.40
C GLY A 4 -31.12 -47.09 0.31
N ILE A 5 -31.60 -45.94 -0.15
CA ILE A 5 -30.87 -45.05 -1.05
C ILE A 5 -29.90 -44.25 -0.18
N MET A 6 -28.61 -44.54 -0.32
CA MET A 6 -27.53 -43.78 0.31
C MET A 6 -27.24 -42.56 -0.56
N THR A 7 -27.78 -41.41 -0.18
CA THR A 7 -27.55 -40.14 -0.88
C THR A 7 -26.14 -39.63 -0.52
N ALA A 8 -25.18 -39.77 -1.43
CA ALA A 8 -23.87 -39.16 -1.31
C ALA A 8 -23.96 -37.67 -1.70
N LEU A 9 -23.85 -36.77 -0.71
CA LEU A 9 -23.80 -35.33 -0.92
C LEU A 9 -22.36 -34.96 -1.31
N ILE A 10 -22.07 -34.90 -2.62
CA ILE A 10 -20.79 -34.40 -3.12
C ILE A 10 -20.84 -32.87 -3.02
N ALA A 11 -20.14 -32.31 -2.03
CA ALA A 11 -19.91 -30.87 -1.95
C ALA A 11 -18.99 -30.47 -3.10
N LEU A 12 -19.56 -29.83 -4.12
CA LEU A 12 -18.85 -29.32 -5.29
C LEU A 12 -18.03 -28.08 -4.86
N CYS A 13 -16.76 -28.29 -4.47
CA CYS A 13 -15.81 -27.18 -4.34
C CYS A 13 -15.51 -26.65 -5.75
N LEU A 14 -16.26 -25.64 -6.19
CA LEU A 14 -15.92 -24.91 -7.40
C LEU A 14 -14.60 -24.16 -7.17
N PRO A 15 -13.63 -24.27 -8.08
CA PRO A 15 -12.39 -23.49 -7.97
C PRO A 15 -12.73 -22.00 -8.09
N VAL A 16 -12.37 -21.22 -7.07
CA VAL A 16 -12.37 -19.75 -7.16
C VAL A 16 -11.20 -19.36 -8.05
N THR A 17 -11.47 -19.01 -9.30
CA THR A 17 -10.45 -18.46 -10.20
C THR A 17 -10.08 -17.06 -9.73
N VAL A 18 -8.87 -16.91 -9.20
CA VAL A 18 -8.29 -15.60 -8.89
C VAL A 18 -7.73 -15.06 -10.21
N PHE A 19 -8.38 -14.07 -10.81
CA PHE A 19 -7.80 -13.32 -11.91
C PHE A 19 -6.77 -12.34 -11.34
N ALA A 20 -5.58 -12.28 -11.93
CA ALA A 20 -4.60 -11.26 -11.60
C ALA A 20 -5.00 -9.96 -12.30
N THR A 21 -5.01 -8.86 -11.55
CA THR A 21 -5.31 -7.53 -12.11
C THR A 21 -4.00 -6.87 -12.51
N SER A 22 -3.89 -6.28 -13.70
CA SER A 22 -2.65 -5.63 -14.14
C SER A 22 -2.74 -4.10 -14.06
N LEU A 23 -1.88 -3.47 -13.27
CA LEU A 23 -1.69 -2.02 -13.27
C LEU A 23 -0.72 -1.64 -14.39
N ARG A 24 -1.19 -0.97 -15.44
CA ARG A 24 -0.33 -0.44 -16.49
C ARG A 24 0.46 0.75 -15.99
N LEU A 25 1.77 0.70 -16.24
CA LEU A 25 2.66 1.80 -15.93
C LEU A 25 2.60 2.83 -17.07
N SER A 26 2.40 4.09 -16.70
CA SER A 26 2.44 5.21 -17.65
C SER A 26 3.79 5.92 -17.52
N SER A 27 4.38 6.34 -18.63
CA SER A 27 5.63 7.10 -18.63
C SER A 27 5.52 8.46 -17.94
N GLU A 28 4.30 8.97 -17.79
CA GLU A 28 4.00 10.22 -17.06
C GLU A 28 3.78 9.99 -15.55
N ILE A 29 3.87 8.76 -15.05
CA ILE A 29 3.61 8.40 -13.65
C ILE A 29 4.89 7.91 -12.99
N ASP A 30 5.34 8.64 -11.97
CA ASP A 30 6.37 8.20 -11.05
C ASP A 30 5.71 7.54 -9.83
N LEU A 31 5.64 6.21 -9.85
CA LEU A 31 5.08 5.42 -8.74
C LEU A 31 6.07 5.34 -7.58
N LEU A 32 5.65 5.80 -6.40
CA LEU A 32 6.47 5.95 -5.20
C LEU A 32 6.18 4.87 -4.14
N VAL A 33 4.91 4.52 -3.94
CA VAL A 33 4.45 3.52 -2.98
C VAL A 33 3.33 2.70 -3.59
N LEU A 34 3.37 1.39 -3.39
CA LEU A 34 2.29 0.44 -3.67
C LEU A 34 1.95 -0.26 -2.35
N ASP A 35 0.71 -0.14 -1.89
CA ASP A 35 0.17 -0.83 -0.71
C ASP A 35 1.03 -0.66 0.56
N GLY A 36 1.47 0.57 0.80
CA GLY A 36 2.30 0.92 1.95
C GLY A 36 3.77 0.47 1.84
N LYS A 37 4.21 -0.01 0.67
CA LYS A 37 5.61 -0.36 0.41
C LYS A 37 6.21 0.54 -0.65
N LYS A 38 7.39 1.07 -0.38
CA LYS A 38 8.14 1.87 -1.36
C LYS A 38 8.43 1.03 -2.61
N VAL A 39 8.16 1.61 -3.76
CA VAL A 39 8.53 1.06 -5.06
C VAL A 39 9.45 2.02 -5.80
N SER A 40 10.40 1.48 -6.56
CA SER A 40 11.33 2.29 -7.35
C SER A 40 10.85 2.34 -8.79
N SER A 41 10.36 3.49 -9.25
CA SER A 41 9.94 3.69 -10.64
C SER A 41 11.02 3.30 -11.64
N SER A 42 12.30 3.58 -11.37
CA SER A 42 13.42 3.17 -12.21
C SER A 42 13.54 1.65 -12.41
N LEU A 43 13.18 0.85 -11.40
CA LEU A 43 13.16 -0.62 -11.52
C LEU A 43 11.96 -1.10 -12.35
N LEU A 44 10.90 -0.29 -12.37
CA LEU A 44 9.65 -0.57 -13.07
C LEU A 44 9.64 -0.06 -14.51
N ARG A 45 10.57 0.81 -14.92
CA ARG A 45 10.66 1.37 -16.30
C ARG A 45 10.92 0.32 -17.39
N GLY A 46 11.33 -0.89 -17.04
CA GLY A 46 11.45 -2.03 -17.97
C GLY A 46 10.22 -2.94 -17.99
N ALA A 47 9.24 -2.72 -17.12
CA ALA A 47 8.00 -3.48 -17.05
C ALA A 47 6.84 -2.63 -17.59
N ASP A 48 6.00 -3.24 -18.42
CA ASP A 48 4.81 -2.56 -18.98
C ASP A 48 3.65 -2.52 -17.96
N SER A 49 3.66 -3.44 -17.00
CA SER A 49 2.61 -3.55 -15.98
C SER A 49 3.12 -4.19 -14.68
N ILE A 50 2.40 -3.93 -13.59
CA ILE A 50 2.57 -4.59 -12.29
C ILE A 50 1.32 -5.42 -12.02
N GLU A 51 1.49 -6.66 -11.57
CA GLU A 51 0.37 -7.48 -11.12
C GLU A 51 -0.09 -7.04 -9.72
N LEU A 52 -1.39 -6.81 -9.60
CA LEU A 52 -2.10 -6.52 -8.36
C LEU A 52 -2.94 -7.75 -7.99
N GLU A 53 -2.99 -8.01 -6.69
CA GLU A 53 -3.95 -8.97 -6.14
C GLU A 53 -5.40 -8.47 -6.29
N ASN A 54 -6.36 -9.30 -5.92
CA ASN A 54 -7.75 -8.88 -5.89
C ASN A 54 -8.06 -8.18 -4.56
N GLY A 55 -8.64 -6.99 -4.63
CA GLY A 55 -9.12 -6.24 -3.48
C GLY A 55 -8.76 -4.76 -3.54
N ARG A 56 -8.62 -4.16 -2.36
CA ARG A 56 -8.35 -2.73 -2.24
C ARG A 56 -6.86 -2.45 -2.31
N HIS A 57 -6.49 -1.51 -3.17
CA HIS A 57 -5.12 -1.05 -3.35
C HIS A 57 -4.98 0.42 -3.06
N GLN A 58 -3.79 0.82 -2.64
CA GLN A 58 -3.38 2.21 -2.47
C GLN A 58 -2.07 2.47 -3.19
N LEU A 59 -2.05 3.52 -3.99
CA LEU A 59 -0.84 3.99 -4.66
C LEU A 59 -0.49 5.38 -4.17
N VAL A 60 0.81 5.64 -4.05
CA VAL A 60 1.33 7.00 -3.98
C VAL A 60 2.20 7.24 -5.20
N PHE A 61 1.94 8.32 -5.91
CA PHE A 61 2.61 8.63 -7.17
C PHE A 61 2.71 10.13 -7.41
N ARG A 62 3.54 10.51 -8.38
CA ARG A 62 3.60 11.87 -8.94
C ARG A 62 3.37 11.81 -10.43
N VAL A 63 2.82 12.89 -10.97
CA VAL A 63 2.73 13.09 -12.42
C VAL A 63 3.97 13.84 -12.86
N GLU A 64 4.72 13.27 -13.79
CA GLU A 64 5.90 13.88 -14.42
C GLU A 64 5.59 14.21 -15.87
N LYS A 65 5.73 15.48 -16.25
CA LYS A 65 5.48 15.90 -17.63
C LYS A 65 6.38 17.03 -18.08
N THR A 66 6.87 16.94 -19.31
CA THR A 66 7.58 18.04 -19.95
C THR A 66 6.58 19.05 -20.51
N LEU A 67 6.52 20.23 -19.92
CA LEU A 67 5.69 21.35 -20.36
C LEU A 67 6.44 22.22 -21.34
N ARG A 68 5.72 22.76 -22.34
CA ARG A 68 6.26 23.75 -23.28
C ARG A 68 5.90 25.15 -22.81
N LEU A 69 6.92 25.96 -22.60
CA LEU A 69 6.79 27.35 -22.22
C LEU A 69 6.54 28.22 -23.46
N SER A 70 5.97 29.39 -23.26
CA SER A 70 5.76 30.38 -24.32
C SER A 70 7.07 30.85 -24.97
N SER A 71 8.20 30.70 -24.28
CA SER A 71 9.56 30.98 -24.76
C SER A 71 10.13 29.90 -25.70
N HIS A 72 9.39 28.84 -26.02
CA HIS A 72 9.89 27.60 -26.67
C HIS A 72 10.86 26.78 -25.81
N GLU A 73 10.99 27.11 -24.53
CA GLU A 73 11.73 26.30 -23.57
C GLU A 73 10.87 25.14 -23.06
N GLU A 74 11.50 24.01 -22.79
CA GLU A 74 10.86 22.85 -22.18
C GLU A 74 11.23 22.77 -20.70
N ARG A 75 10.24 22.55 -19.84
CA ARG A 75 10.42 22.43 -18.39
C ARG A 75 9.78 21.15 -17.88
N LEU A 76 10.52 20.36 -17.12
CA LEU A 76 9.96 19.24 -16.39
C LEU A 76 9.09 19.76 -15.25
N TYR A 77 7.81 19.41 -15.30
CA TYR A 77 6.84 19.56 -14.22
C TYR A 77 6.72 18.24 -13.46
N ILE A 78 6.61 18.37 -12.13
CA ILE A 78 6.39 17.25 -11.21
C ILE A 78 5.29 17.70 -10.25
N SER A 79 4.18 16.96 -10.21
CA SER A 79 3.07 17.28 -9.30
C SER A 79 3.44 17.05 -7.83
N PRO A 80 2.63 17.58 -6.88
CA PRO A 80 2.56 17.06 -5.52
C PRO A 80 2.37 15.54 -5.52
N PRO A 81 2.87 14.84 -4.50
CA PRO A 81 2.59 13.42 -4.33
C PRO A 81 1.11 13.22 -4.05
N LEU A 82 0.48 12.31 -4.81
CA LEU A 82 -0.94 12.00 -4.74
C LEU A 82 -1.13 10.62 -4.13
N VAL A 83 -2.12 10.46 -3.26
CA VAL A 83 -2.60 9.17 -2.75
C VAL A 83 -3.88 8.82 -3.47
N ILE A 84 -3.93 7.65 -4.11
CA ILE A 84 -5.16 7.12 -4.71
C ILE A 84 -5.48 5.76 -4.12
N SER A 85 -6.74 5.54 -3.77
CA SER A 85 -7.24 4.24 -3.31
C SER A 85 -8.41 3.77 -4.16
N PHE A 86 -8.40 2.51 -4.55
CA PHE A 86 -9.40 1.89 -5.43
C PHE A 86 -9.53 0.39 -5.11
N ASP A 87 -10.47 -0.28 -5.76
CA ASP A 87 -10.73 -1.72 -5.59
C ASP A 87 -10.68 -2.44 -6.94
N THR A 88 -9.97 -3.56 -7.01
CA THR A 88 -9.72 -4.35 -8.23
C THR A 88 -10.72 -5.49 -8.46
N GLN A 89 -11.67 -5.73 -7.55
CA GLN A 89 -12.53 -6.93 -7.50
C GLN A 89 -13.08 -7.50 -8.83
N LEU A 90 -13.38 -6.68 -9.83
CA LEU A 90 -13.92 -7.11 -11.12
C LEU A 90 -13.17 -6.55 -12.34
N VAL A 91 -11.99 -5.95 -12.13
CA VAL A 91 -11.21 -5.35 -13.22
C VAL A 91 -9.96 -6.15 -13.48
N SER A 92 -9.67 -6.47 -14.74
CA SER A 92 -8.48 -7.22 -15.13
C SER A 92 -7.27 -6.32 -15.42
N GLN A 93 -7.51 -5.04 -15.62
CA GLN A 93 -6.50 -4.05 -15.92
C GLN A 93 -6.87 -2.71 -15.30
N VAL A 94 -5.87 -1.94 -14.87
CA VAL A 94 -6.00 -0.58 -14.35
C VAL A 94 -5.05 0.32 -15.14
N ASN A 95 -5.58 1.43 -15.67
CA ASN A 95 -4.84 2.40 -16.47
C ASN A 95 -5.00 3.79 -15.87
N PHE A 96 -3.90 4.54 -15.77
CA PHE A 96 -3.97 5.96 -15.43
C PHE A 96 -4.51 6.77 -16.62
N HIS A 97 -5.52 7.58 -16.35
CA HIS A 97 -6.01 8.60 -17.27
C HIS A 97 -5.79 9.99 -16.65
N LEU A 98 -4.92 10.78 -17.28
CA LEU A 98 -4.50 12.09 -16.81
C LEU A 98 -5.16 13.21 -17.63
N PRO A 99 -5.51 14.33 -16.99
CA PRO A 99 -6.00 15.50 -17.70
C PRO A 99 -4.88 16.12 -18.55
N ARG A 100 -5.27 16.99 -19.47
CA ARG A 100 -4.31 17.73 -20.29
C ARG A 100 -3.54 18.71 -19.44
N LEU A 101 -2.24 18.46 -19.31
CA LEU A 101 -1.26 19.36 -18.71
C LEU A 101 -0.31 19.84 -19.81
N ASN A 102 -0.56 21.01 -20.40
CA ASN A 102 0.23 21.49 -21.56
C ASN A 102 1.09 22.72 -21.24
N ASN A 103 0.69 23.50 -20.24
CA ASN A 103 1.32 24.76 -19.88
C ASN A 103 1.33 24.95 -18.35
N GLU A 104 2.01 25.99 -17.88
CA GLU A 104 2.15 26.28 -16.44
C GLU A 104 0.82 26.58 -15.74
N ARG A 105 -0.19 27.12 -16.46
CA ARG A 105 -1.51 27.36 -15.89
C ARG A 105 -2.23 26.05 -15.60
N ASP A 106 -2.18 25.09 -16.54
CA ASP A 106 -2.77 23.76 -16.35
C ASP A 106 -2.10 23.04 -15.17
N ALA A 107 -0.77 23.15 -15.06
CA ALA A 107 0.01 22.59 -13.97
C ALA A 107 -0.36 23.21 -12.61
N SER A 108 -0.40 24.54 -12.51
CA SER A 108 -0.81 25.23 -11.28
C SER A 108 -2.22 24.85 -10.86
N HIS A 109 -3.16 24.72 -11.81
CA HIS A 109 -4.51 24.26 -11.49
C HIS A 109 -4.53 22.80 -11.00
N PHE A 110 -3.67 21.95 -11.56
CA PHE A 110 -3.55 20.56 -11.12
C PHE A 110 -2.94 20.43 -9.73
N ASP A 111 -1.98 21.28 -9.38
CA ASP A 111 -1.40 21.34 -8.04
C ASP A 111 -2.46 21.67 -6.98
N ASP A 112 -3.35 22.61 -7.28
CA ASP A 112 -4.42 23.05 -6.37
C ASP A 112 -5.59 22.05 -6.30
N ALA A 113 -5.94 21.45 -7.43
CA ALA A 113 -7.11 20.57 -7.56
C ALA A 113 -6.80 19.38 -8.50
N PRO A 114 -6.00 18.40 -8.03
CA PRO A 114 -5.60 17.27 -8.85
C PRO A 114 -6.81 16.45 -9.27
N ARG A 115 -6.84 16.05 -10.53
CA ARG A 115 -7.84 15.14 -11.07
C ARG A 115 -7.13 14.02 -11.80
N VAL A 116 -7.35 12.79 -11.34
CA VAL A 116 -6.79 11.58 -11.94
C VAL A 116 -7.92 10.57 -11.99
N GLU A 117 -8.08 9.94 -13.14
CA GLU A 117 -9.03 8.84 -13.33
C GLU A 117 -8.26 7.54 -13.49
N LEU A 118 -8.84 6.45 -12.99
CA LEU A 118 -8.39 5.11 -13.31
C LEU A 118 -9.42 4.49 -14.23
N LEU A 119 -8.96 3.90 -15.34
CA LEU A 119 -9.81 3.23 -16.32
C LEU A 119 -9.49 1.75 -16.38
N ASP A 120 -10.50 0.90 -16.53
CA ASP A 120 -10.30 -0.53 -16.73
C ASP A 120 -9.88 -0.88 -18.17
N GLY A 121 -9.83 -2.18 -18.49
CA GLY A 121 -9.49 -2.66 -19.84
C GLY A 121 -10.49 -2.26 -20.93
N ASP A 122 -11.74 -1.97 -20.55
CA ASP A 122 -12.82 -1.56 -21.45
C ASP A 122 -13.00 -0.02 -21.47
N ALA A 123 -12.03 0.70 -20.91
CA ALA A 123 -12.03 2.15 -20.75
C ALA A 123 -13.19 2.69 -19.88
N MET A 124 -13.72 1.86 -18.98
CA MET A 124 -14.72 2.27 -18.00
C MET A 124 -14.04 2.85 -16.75
N PRO A 125 -14.63 3.89 -16.13
CA PRO A 125 -14.04 4.50 -14.94
C PRO A 125 -14.11 3.58 -13.73
N ILE A 126 -12.98 3.39 -13.08
CA ILE A 126 -12.83 2.72 -11.79
C ILE A 126 -13.10 3.76 -10.68
N PRO A 127 -14.00 3.49 -9.72
CA PRO A 127 -14.21 4.38 -8.59
C PRO A 127 -12.93 4.54 -7.76
N VAL A 128 -12.53 5.79 -7.52
CA VAL A 128 -11.32 6.12 -6.74
C VAL A 128 -11.61 7.15 -5.67
N LYS A 129 -10.78 7.13 -4.63
CA LYS A 129 -10.57 8.28 -3.76
C LYS A 129 -9.18 8.83 -4.03
N LEU A 130 -9.08 10.14 -4.22
CA LEU A 130 -7.84 10.84 -4.52
C LEU A 130 -7.61 11.93 -3.48
N ASP A 131 -6.39 12.05 -3.02
CA ASP A 131 -5.97 13.10 -2.07
C ASP A 131 -4.50 13.48 -2.30
N ILE A 132 -4.08 14.63 -1.77
CA ILE A 132 -2.68 15.04 -1.79
C ILE A 132 -1.99 14.48 -0.54
N LEU A 133 -0.86 13.81 -0.73
CA LEU A 133 -0.01 13.38 0.37
C LEU A 133 0.78 14.58 0.91
N SER A 134 0.27 15.21 1.97
CA SER A 134 0.99 16.30 2.63
C SER A 134 2.30 15.77 3.23
N ILE A 135 3.44 16.19 2.67
CA ILE A 135 4.76 15.82 3.19
C ILE A 135 5.08 16.69 4.40
N THR A 136 5.30 16.05 5.54
CA THR A 136 5.62 16.74 6.81
C THR A 136 7.10 16.74 7.14
N SER A 137 7.86 15.81 6.55
CA SER A 137 9.31 15.73 6.72
C SER A 137 10.04 16.94 6.13
N THR A 138 10.95 17.51 6.90
CA THR A 138 11.90 18.56 6.46
C THR A 138 13.22 17.96 5.92
N ALA A 139 13.30 16.63 5.79
CA ALA A 139 14.51 15.95 5.33
C ALA A 139 14.77 16.19 3.83
N LYS A 140 16.04 16.12 3.42
CA LYS A 140 16.47 16.28 2.02
C LYS A 140 15.92 15.18 1.10
N ILE A 141 15.65 13.99 1.65
CA ILE A 141 15.05 12.86 0.95
C ILE A 141 13.76 12.52 1.69
N VAL A 142 12.65 12.51 0.96
CA VAL A 142 11.34 12.16 1.50
C VAL A 142 11.21 10.65 1.58
N ASP A 143 10.85 10.15 2.76
CA ASP A 143 10.45 8.76 2.96
C ASP A 143 8.94 8.63 2.74
N TYR A 144 8.56 8.33 1.49
CA TYR A 144 7.15 8.21 1.12
C TYR A 144 6.44 7.04 1.79
N GLU A 145 7.16 5.97 2.20
CA GLU A 145 6.55 4.87 2.94
C GLU A 145 6.09 5.35 4.32
N MET A 146 6.97 6.05 5.04
CA MET A 146 6.62 6.65 6.34
C MET A 146 5.52 7.73 6.22
N GLU A 147 5.57 8.61 5.23
CA GLU A 147 4.52 9.63 5.04
C GLU A 147 3.17 9.00 4.70
N THR A 148 3.16 7.93 3.90
CA THR A 148 1.93 7.17 3.57
C THR A 148 1.37 6.47 4.80
N GLU A 149 2.23 5.87 5.63
CA GLU A 149 1.82 5.26 6.88
C GLU A 149 1.16 6.30 7.81
N ARG A 150 1.79 7.47 7.96
CA ARG A 150 1.23 8.58 8.75
C ARG A 150 -0.11 9.06 8.19
N TYR A 151 -0.21 9.19 6.86
CA TYR A 151 -1.45 9.53 6.16
C TYR A 151 -2.56 8.52 6.48
N ASN A 152 -2.26 7.22 6.43
CA ASN A 152 -3.22 6.15 6.75
C ASN A 152 -3.63 6.11 8.22
N LYS A 153 -2.69 6.32 9.15
CA LYS A 153 -2.97 6.42 10.60
C LYS A 153 -3.87 7.61 10.93
N ALA A 154 -3.77 8.70 10.17
CA ALA A 154 -4.63 9.87 10.32
C ALA A 154 -6.04 9.71 9.71
N ALA A 155 -6.37 8.54 9.13
CA ALA A 155 -7.67 8.23 8.54
C ALA A 155 -8.17 9.30 7.55
N LYS A 156 -7.26 9.79 6.69
CA LYS A 156 -7.55 10.76 5.63
C LYS A 156 -8.38 10.14 4.50
N HIS A 157 -8.76 10.98 3.52
CA HIS A 157 -9.78 10.65 2.53
C HIS A 157 -9.50 9.35 1.74
N ALA A 158 -8.29 9.19 1.23
CA ALA A 158 -7.84 8.04 0.45
C ALA A 158 -7.09 7.00 1.30
N SER A 159 -7.28 7.01 2.63
CA SER A 159 -6.56 6.11 3.54
C SER A 159 -7.09 4.68 3.48
N LEU A 160 -6.17 3.72 3.52
CA LEU A 160 -6.47 2.30 3.74
C LEU A 160 -5.76 1.83 5.02
N PRO A 161 -6.48 1.68 6.16
CA PRO A 161 -5.88 1.34 7.44
C PRO A 161 -5.11 0.01 7.46
N GLN A 162 -5.46 -0.93 6.57
CA GLN A 162 -4.74 -2.20 6.40
C GLN A 162 -3.27 -2.03 5.97
N PHE A 163 -2.93 -0.87 5.38
CA PHE A 163 -1.57 -0.51 4.98
C PHE A 163 -0.90 0.45 5.97
N ALA A 164 -1.55 0.76 7.09
CA ALA A 164 -0.86 1.33 8.25
C ALA A 164 -0.41 0.18 9.15
N THR A 165 0.85 0.17 9.58
CA THR A 165 1.26 -0.73 10.65
C THR A 165 0.43 -0.36 11.88
N MET A 166 -0.47 -1.25 12.29
CA MET A 166 -1.11 -1.14 13.59
C MET A 166 -0.04 -1.44 14.62
N MET A 167 0.60 -0.39 15.14
CA MET A 167 1.08 -0.49 16.51
C MET A 167 -0.19 -0.67 17.34
N ALA A 168 -0.32 -1.82 18.01
CA ALA A 168 -1.36 -2.01 18.99
C ALA A 168 -1.32 -0.79 19.92
N ASP A 169 -2.42 -0.04 19.98
CA ASP A 169 -2.57 1.07 20.89
C ASP A 169 -2.66 0.44 22.30
N ASP A 170 -1.50 0.26 22.92
CA ASP A 170 -1.27 -0.44 24.19
C ASP A 170 -1.96 0.28 25.37
N SER A 171 -2.55 1.45 25.12
CA SER A 171 -3.39 2.17 26.09
C SER A 171 -4.75 1.49 26.34
N SER A 172 -5.19 0.58 25.46
CA SER A 172 -6.41 -0.22 25.70
C SER A 172 -6.16 -1.54 26.45
N LEU A 173 -4.90 -2.00 26.53
CA LEU A 173 -4.52 -3.23 27.22
C LEU A 173 -4.25 -3.04 28.73
N LEU A 174 -4.26 -1.81 29.24
CA LEU A 174 -4.09 -1.51 30.67
C LEU A 174 -5.40 -1.35 31.46
N SER A 175 -6.56 -1.55 30.83
CA SER A 175 -7.86 -1.40 31.51
C SER A 175 -8.85 -2.55 31.30
N GLY A 176 -8.36 -3.76 31.01
CA GLY A 176 -9.17 -4.97 30.96
C GLY A 176 -8.46 -6.15 31.59
N VAL A 177 -8.93 -6.58 32.76
CA VAL A 177 -8.43 -7.78 33.45
C VAL A 177 -8.77 -9.04 32.64
N SER A 178 -7.73 -9.76 32.23
CA SER A 178 -7.60 -11.23 32.09
C SER A 178 -8.62 -12.00 31.25
N GLU A 179 -8.22 -12.37 30.03
CA GLU A 179 -8.71 -13.58 29.34
C GLU A 179 -7.68 -14.11 28.31
N LEU A 180 -6.44 -14.35 28.73
CA LEU A 180 -5.40 -14.90 27.84
C LEU A 180 -4.45 -15.85 28.57
N ASP A 181 -5.03 -16.80 29.30
CA ASP A 181 -4.33 -17.97 29.84
C ASP A 181 -4.39 -19.16 28.85
N ARG A 182 -4.45 -18.87 27.54
CA ARG A 182 -4.32 -19.89 26.48
C ARG A 182 -3.48 -19.38 25.32
N VAL A 183 -2.24 -19.86 25.30
CA VAL A 183 -1.35 -19.85 24.13
C VAL A 183 -1.85 -20.92 23.14
N PRO A 184 -2.24 -20.60 21.91
CA PRO A 184 -2.27 -21.58 20.83
C PRO A 184 -0.82 -21.90 20.44
N PRO A 185 -0.51 -23.13 19.98
CA PRO A 185 0.85 -23.51 19.63
C PRO A 185 1.27 -22.85 18.32
N GLN A 186 1.65 -21.57 18.37
CA GLN A 186 2.52 -21.00 17.35
C GLN A 186 3.85 -21.73 17.47
N SER A 187 4.30 -22.35 16.37
CA SER A 187 5.56 -23.08 16.34
C SER A 187 6.66 -22.19 16.89
N GLN A 188 7.32 -22.65 17.96
CA GLN A 188 8.36 -21.89 18.66
C GLN A 188 9.45 -21.41 17.68
N THR A 189 9.63 -22.12 16.57
CA THR A 189 10.50 -21.77 15.44
C THR A 189 10.10 -20.47 14.73
N LEU A 190 8.81 -20.21 14.54
CA LEU A 190 8.29 -18.98 13.92
C LEU A 190 8.41 -17.79 14.87
N THR A 191 8.18 -18.01 16.17
CA THR A 191 8.39 -16.98 17.20
C THR A 191 9.86 -16.60 17.31
N GLU A 192 10.76 -17.58 17.31
CA GLU A 192 12.21 -17.36 17.31
C GLU A 192 12.67 -16.60 16.06
N GLN A 193 12.17 -16.96 14.87
CA GLN A 193 12.49 -16.27 13.63
C GLN A 193 12.07 -14.80 13.64
N ARG A 194 10.89 -14.49 14.18
CA ARG A 194 10.41 -13.11 14.34
C ARG A 194 11.29 -12.34 15.32
N LEU A 195 11.65 -12.93 16.45
CA LEU A 195 12.55 -12.30 17.43
C LEU A 195 13.92 -11.99 16.82
N LYS A 196 14.49 -12.91 16.03
CA LYS A 196 15.75 -12.67 15.30
C LYS A 196 15.62 -11.53 14.29
N PHE A 197 14.57 -11.54 13.48
CA PHE A 197 14.30 -10.50 12.50
C PHE A 197 14.20 -9.10 13.15
N TRP A 198 13.43 -8.98 14.25
CA TRP A 198 13.29 -7.71 14.97
C TRP A 198 14.58 -7.26 15.64
N PHE A 199 15.38 -8.20 16.16
CA PHE A 199 16.68 -7.90 16.74
C PHE A 199 17.67 -7.39 15.68
N GLU A 200 17.66 -7.98 14.47
CA GLU A 200 18.49 -7.55 13.35
C GLU A 200 18.07 -6.19 12.76
N GLN A 201 16.81 -5.80 12.90
CA GLN A 201 16.33 -4.51 12.43
C GLN A 201 16.60 -3.36 13.43
N ALA A 202 16.72 -3.68 14.72
CA ALA A 202 16.94 -2.69 15.78
C ALA A 202 18.32 -2.01 15.69
N ASP A 203 18.42 -0.78 16.19
CA ASP A 203 19.70 -0.06 16.31
C ASP A 203 20.60 -0.62 17.43
N ALA A 204 21.87 -0.23 17.45
CA ALA A 204 22.86 -0.77 18.37
C ALA A 204 22.50 -0.59 19.87
N GLN A 205 21.88 0.54 20.23
CA GLN A 205 21.47 0.80 21.61
C GLN A 205 20.31 -0.10 22.00
N THR A 206 19.32 -0.22 21.12
CA THR A 206 18.14 -1.07 21.33
C THR A 206 18.53 -2.55 21.46
N ARG A 207 19.46 -3.04 20.62
CA ARG A 207 20.01 -4.40 20.73
C ARG A 207 20.72 -4.64 22.07
N SER A 208 21.52 -3.68 22.51
CA SER A 208 22.25 -3.79 23.78
C SER A 208 21.30 -3.90 24.97
N ASN A 209 20.28 -3.04 25.01
CA ASN A 209 19.26 -3.05 26.06
C ASN A 209 18.46 -4.37 26.06
N PHE A 210 18.13 -4.89 24.88
CA PHE A 210 17.42 -6.16 24.74
C PHE A 210 18.22 -7.35 25.28
N LEU A 211 19.52 -7.44 24.95
CA LEU A 211 20.39 -8.50 25.47
C LEU A 211 20.55 -8.43 26.99
N GLN A 212 20.68 -7.23 27.56
CA GLN A 212 20.73 -7.05 29.02
C GLN A 212 19.43 -7.48 29.70
N TRP A 213 18.29 -7.19 29.09
CA TRP A 213 16.99 -7.64 29.60
C TRP A 213 16.85 -9.16 29.53
N ALA A 214 17.27 -9.78 28.42
CA ALA A 214 17.19 -11.22 28.22
C ALA A 214 18.03 -12.00 29.25
N GLN A 215 19.21 -11.49 29.61
CA GLN A 215 20.07 -12.07 30.65
C GLN A 215 19.46 -12.01 32.06
N LYS A 216 18.54 -11.08 32.30
CA LYS A 216 17.84 -10.94 33.60
C LYS A 216 16.61 -11.82 33.71
N GLN A 217 16.22 -12.49 32.62
CA GLN A 217 15.08 -13.41 32.66
C GLN A 217 15.49 -14.69 33.38
N PRO A 218 14.68 -15.19 34.34
CA PRO A 218 14.92 -16.49 34.93
C PRO A 218 14.81 -17.56 33.84
N SER A 219 15.78 -18.47 33.79
CA SER A 219 15.64 -19.69 32.99
C SER A 219 14.60 -20.58 33.69
N SER A 220 13.50 -20.86 32.99
CA SER A 220 12.47 -21.82 33.44
C SER A 220 13.03 -23.23 33.63
#